data_AF-A0A146K7E7-F1
#
_entry.id   AF-A0A146K7E7-F1
#
_cell.length_a   1.000
_cell.length_b   1.000
_cell.length_c   1.000
_cell.angle_alpha   90.00
_cell.angle_beta   90.00
_cell.angle_gamma   90.00
#
_symmetry.space_group_name_H-M   'P 1'
#
loop_
_entity.id
_entity.type
_entity.pdbx_description
1 polymer ?
#
loop_
_entity_poly.entity_id
_entity_poly.type
_entity_poly.pdbx_seq_one_letter_code
_entity_poly.pdbx_strand_id
1 'polypeptide(L)'
;SFRKSYEAMFIKEKKKWNIYAISTVVVVITTMLGMFIPGVDTILSFTSGLAGGTLGFIVIGFLGWKLAVIQDKQLQKVEGIVIIALGIIITTFGFGMSIYEVVG
;
A
#
# COMPACT_ATOMS: atom_id res chain seq x y z
N SER A 1 3.38 14.79 -3.00
CA SER A 1 2.00 15.19 -3.37
C SER A 1 0.92 14.18 -2.95
N PHE A 2 0.98 13.64 -1.73
CA PHE A 2 -0.04 12.70 -1.22
C PHE A 2 -1.44 13.34 -1.14
N ARG A 3 -1.50 14.62 -0.72
CA ARG A 3 -2.73 15.43 -0.71
C ARG A 3 -3.43 15.50 -2.07
N LYS A 4 -2.69 15.80 -3.14
CA LYS A 4 -3.27 15.91 -4.50
C LYS A 4 -3.70 14.54 -5.05
N SER A 5 -2.94 13.48 -4.78
CA SER A 5 -3.30 12.12 -5.20
C SER A 5 -4.54 11.60 -4.46
N TYR A 6 -4.70 11.93 -3.18
CA TYR A 6 -5.88 11.59 -2.37
C TYR A 6 -7.10 12.41 -2.78
N GLU A 7 -6.93 13.72 -3.01
CA GLU A 7 -7.95 14.62 -3.57
C GLU A 7 -8.48 14.08 -4.91
N ALA A 8 -7.62 13.54 -5.77
CA ALA A 8 -8.01 13.01 -7.08
C ALA A 8 -8.76 11.66 -7.03
N MET A 9 -8.48 10.79 -6.05
CA MET A 9 -9.12 9.47 -5.95
C MET A 9 -10.46 9.47 -5.20
N PHE A 10 -10.60 10.28 -4.15
CA PHE A 10 -11.73 10.15 -3.21
C PHE A 10 -12.66 11.37 -3.16
N ILE A 11 -12.28 12.52 -3.70
CA ILE A 11 -13.01 13.78 -3.50
C ILE A 11 -13.65 14.22 -4.82
N LYS A 12 -14.77 13.58 -5.18
CA LYS A 12 -15.72 14.14 -6.17
C LYS A 12 -16.54 15.31 -5.59
N GLU A 13 -16.48 15.59 -4.28
CA GLU A 13 -17.32 16.63 -3.65
C GLU A 13 -16.56 17.71 -2.86
N LYS A 14 -16.97 18.95 -3.15
CA LYS A 14 -16.31 20.24 -2.91
C LYS A 14 -16.35 20.78 -1.46
N LYS A 15 -16.30 19.97 -0.40
CA LYS A 15 -16.30 20.51 0.97
C LYS A 15 -14.87 20.68 1.52
N LYS A 16 -14.35 21.91 1.48
CA LYS A 16 -13.03 22.32 2.04
C LYS A 16 -12.79 21.78 3.46
N TRP A 17 -13.84 21.68 4.27
CA TRP A 17 -13.78 21.15 5.64
C TRP A 17 -13.33 19.69 5.74
N ASN A 18 -13.71 18.82 4.79
CA ASN A 18 -13.24 17.43 4.78
C ASN A 18 -11.73 17.34 4.50
N ILE A 19 -11.21 18.23 3.66
CA ILE A 19 -9.77 18.28 3.35
C ILE A 19 -8.97 18.71 4.58
N TYR A 20 -9.47 19.69 5.34
CA TYR A 20 -8.85 20.09 6.60
C TYR A 20 -8.90 18.97 7.64
N ALA A 21 -10.05 18.30 7.79
CA ALA A 21 -10.20 17.17 8.70
C ALA A 21 -9.21 16.03 8.38
N ILE A 22 -9.11 15.62 7.12
CA ILE A 22 -8.17 14.57 6.69
C ILE A 22 -6.72 15.00 6.93
N SER A 23 -6.39 16.26 6.62
CA SER A 23 -5.03 16.78 6.82
C SER A 23 -4.65 16.80 8.31
N THR A 24 -5.57 17.22 9.18
CA THR A 24 -5.36 17.19 10.64
C THR A 24 -5.21 15.76 11.14
N VAL A 25 -6.04 14.82 10.67
CA VAL A 25 -5.93 13.40 11.04
C VAL A 25 -4.58 12.83 10.61
N VAL A 26 -4.12 13.13 9.39
CA VAL A 26 -2.81 12.67 8.91
C VAL A 26 -1.68 13.21 9.80
N VAL A 27 -1.72 14.51 10.16
CA VAL A 27 -0.72 15.13 11.04
C VAL A 27 -0.74 14.50 12.43
N VAL A 28 -1.91 14.31 13.02
CA VAL A 28 -2.03 13.70 14.36
C VAL A 28 -1.49 12.27 14.34
N ILE A 29 -1.83 11.47 13.33
CA ILE A 29 -1.35 10.09 13.21
C ILE A 29 0.17 10.05 13.02
N THR A 30 0.74 10.89 12.15
CA THR A 30 2.20 10.91 11.95
C THR A 30 2.94 11.40 13.19
N THR A 31 2.42 12.39 13.91
CA THR A 31 3.00 12.83 15.19
C THR A 31 2.93 11.71 16.24
N MET A 32 1.80 11.01 16.35
CA MET A 32 1.68 9.86 17.26
C MET A 32 2.67 8.75 16.90
N LEU A 33 2.76 8.36 15.62
CA LEU A 33 3.72 7.34 15.18
C LEU A 33 5.17 7.74 15.48
N GLY A 34 5.54 9.00 15.28
CA GLY A 34 6.87 9.52 15.61
C GLY A 34 7.17 9.59 17.11
N MET A 35 6.14 9.61 17.98
CA MET A 35 6.31 9.55 19.44
C MET A 35 6.50 8.12 19.96
N PHE A 36 5.89 7.13 19.31
CA PHE A 36 5.93 5.72 19.74
C PHE A 36 6.97 4.87 19.01
N ILE A 37 7.43 5.28 17.82
CA ILE A 37 8.40 4.53 17.02
C ILE A 37 9.71 5.33 16.96
N PRO A 38 10.76 4.91 17.68
CA PRO A 38 12.02 5.67 17.77
C PRO A 38 12.88 5.62 16.49
N GLY A 39 12.56 4.73 15.54
CA GLY A 39 13.32 4.54 14.29
C GLY A 39 12.55 4.96 13.05
N VAL A 40 13.09 5.91 12.29
CA VAL A 40 12.58 6.25 10.95
C VAL A 40 12.75 5.07 9.98
N ASP A 41 13.83 4.30 10.14
CA ASP A 41 14.13 3.13 9.32
C ASP A 41 13.05 2.06 9.44
N THR A 42 12.49 1.86 10.63
CA THR A 42 11.40 0.91 10.85
C THR A 42 10.12 1.33 10.12
N ILE A 43 9.77 2.62 10.18
CA ILE A 43 8.61 3.16 9.45
C ILE A 43 8.83 3.02 7.95
N LEU A 44 10.05 3.29 7.48
CA LEU A 44 10.40 3.22 6.07
C LEU A 44 10.37 1.77 5.56
N SER A 45 10.95 0.81 6.29
CA SER A 45 10.93 -0.62 5.97
C SER A 45 9.50 -1.16 5.97
N PHE A 46 8.69 -0.79 6.96
CA PHE A 46 7.29 -1.17 7.06
C PHE A 46 6.46 -0.63 5.88
N THR A 47 6.59 0.66 5.59
CA THR A 47 5.84 1.32 4.52
C THR A 47 6.29 0.83 3.15
N SER A 48 7.60 0.62 2.94
CA SER A 48 8.15 0.12 1.68
C SER A 48 7.78 -1.33 1.42
N GLY A 49 7.75 -2.18 2.46
CA GLY A 49 7.27 -3.57 2.35
C GLY A 49 5.79 -3.65 1.97
N LEU A 50 4.94 -2.87 2.64
CA LEU A 50 3.51 -2.79 2.33
C LEU A 50 3.25 -2.20 0.95
N ALA A 51 3.84 -1.04 0.64
CA ALA A 51 3.61 -0.36 -0.62
C ALA A 51 4.23 -1.12 -1.80
N GLY A 52 5.45 -1.64 -1.66
CA GLY A 52 6.14 -2.41 -2.68
C GLY A 52 5.43 -3.73 -2.99
N GLY A 53 5.03 -4.47 -1.95
CA GLY A 53 4.28 -5.73 -2.12
C GLY A 53 2.90 -5.51 -2.75
N THR A 54 2.15 -4.52 -2.24
CA THR A 54 0.78 -4.27 -2.68
C THR A 54 0.72 -3.61 -4.06
N LEU A 55 1.43 -2.51 -4.26
CA LEU A 55 1.39 -1.77 -5.53
C LEU A 55 2.25 -2.44 -6.60
N GLY A 56 3.38 -3.03 -6.24
CA GLY A 56 4.33 -3.61 -7.18
C GLY A 56 3.95 -5.01 -7.66
N PHE A 57 3.43 -5.87 -6.79
CA PHE A 57 3.11 -7.26 -7.16
C PHE A 57 1.61 -7.51 -7.24
N ILE A 58 0.85 -7.16 -6.19
CA ILE A 58 -0.57 -7.49 -6.13
C ILE A 58 -1.36 -6.71 -7.19
N VAL A 59 -1.19 -5.38 -7.28
CA VAL A 59 -1.90 -4.55 -8.25
C VAL A 59 -1.47 -4.86 -9.68
N ILE A 60 -0.17 -5.00 -9.95
CA ILE A 60 0.33 -5.34 -11.31
C ILE A 60 -0.12 -6.74 -11.72
N GLY A 61 0.00 -7.73 -10.84
CA GLY A 61 -0.46 -9.10 -11.09
C GLY A 61 -1.97 -9.15 -11.35
N PHE A 62 -2.76 -8.36 -10.62
CA PHE A 62 -4.21 -8.26 -10.84
C PHE A 62 -4.56 -7.60 -12.18
N LEU A 63 -3.86 -6.53 -12.56
CA LEU A 63 -4.05 -5.89 -13.87
C LEU A 63 -3.64 -6.84 -15.02
N GLY A 64 -2.52 -7.55 -14.87
CA GLY A 64 -2.06 -8.55 -15.84
C GLY A 64 -3.06 -9.69 -15.99
N TRP A 65 -3.56 -10.22 -14.87
CA TRP A 65 -4.60 -11.25 -14.86
C TRP A 65 -5.88 -10.76 -15.56
N LYS A 66 -6.35 -9.54 -15.25
CA LYS A 66 -7.55 -8.97 -15.87
C LYS A 66 -7.41 -8.79 -17.38
N LEU A 67 -6.24 -8.33 -17.86
CA LEU A 67 -5.96 -8.22 -19.28
C LEU A 67 -5.88 -9.60 -19.97
N ALA A 68 -5.29 -10.59 -19.30
CA ALA A 68 -5.22 -11.96 -19.79
C ALA A 68 -6.60 -12.65 -19.86
N VAL A 69 -7.53 -12.28 -18.97
CA VAL A 69 -8.94 -12.70 -19.02
C VAL A 69 -9.62 -12.16 -20.27
N ILE A 70 -9.39 -10.90 -20.64
CA ILE A 70 -9.96 -10.28 -21.83
C ILE A 70 -9.38 -10.88 -23.12
N GLN A 71 -8.10 -11.25 -23.12
CA GLN A 71 -7.42 -11.86 -24.28
C GLN A 71 -7.54 -13.39 -24.37
N ASP A 72 -8.24 -14.01 -23.42
CA ASP A 72 -8.44 -15.45 -23.25
C ASP A 72 -7.17 -16.33 -23.26
N LYS A 73 -6.04 -15.77 -22.83
CA LYS A 73 -4.76 -16.47 -22.74
C LYS A 73 -4.60 -17.16 -21.39
N GLN A 74 -4.79 -18.47 -21.37
CA GLN A 74 -4.72 -19.30 -20.15
C GLN A 74 -3.37 -19.20 -19.41
N LEU A 75 -2.24 -19.21 -20.13
CA LEU A 75 -0.91 -19.10 -19.52
C LEU A 75 -0.71 -17.79 -18.73
N GLN A 76 -1.12 -16.65 -19.33
CA GLN A 76 -0.99 -15.33 -18.68
C GLN A 76 -1.95 -15.16 -17.50
N LYS A 77 -3.09 -15.87 -17.49
CA LYS A 77 -3.99 -15.92 -16.32
C LYS A 77 -3.27 -16.57 -15.13
N VAL A 78 -2.57 -17.68 -15.36
CA VAL A 78 -1.84 -18.38 -14.30
C VAL A 78 -0.65 -17.56 -13.81
N GLU A 79 0.13 -16.96 -14.72
CA GLU A 79 1.24 -16.07 -14.35
C GLU A 79 0.77 -14.89 -13.48
N GLY A 80 -0.36 -14.26 -13.83
CA GLY A 80 -0.93 -13.18 -13.03
C GLY A 80 -1.29 -13.61 -11.60
N ILE A 81 -1.90 -14.79 -11.44
CA ILE A 81 -2.25 -15.34 -10.12
C ILE A 81 -1.00 -15.66 -9.30
N VAL A 82 0.04 -16.23 -9.91
CA VAL A 82 1.31 -16.53 -9.24
C VAL A 82 1.99 -15.25 -8.76
N ILE A 83 1.99 -14.18 -9.56
CA ILE A 83 2.54 -12.88 -9.17
C ILE A 83 1.78 -12.27 -7.98
N ILE A 84 0.45 -12.38 -7.97
CA ILE A 84 -0.37 -11.93 -6.83
C ILE A 84 -0.03 -12.74 -5.57
N ALA A 85 0.06 -14.06 -5.68
CA ALA A 85 0.38 -14.94 -4.56
C ALA A 85 1.77 -14.63 -3.96
N LEU A 86 2.78 -14.42 -4.82
CA LEU A 86 4.11 -13.98 -4.40
C LEU A 86 4.05 -12.60 -3.72
N GLY A 87 3.27 -11.67 -4.27
CA GLY A 87 3.06 -10.35 -3.67
C GLY A 87 2.48 -10.43 -2.25
N ILE A 88 1.48 -11.30 -2.02
CA ILE A 88 0.90 -11.53 -0.69
C ILE A 88 1.94 -12.09 0.28
N ILE A 89 2.73 -13.07 -0.15
CA ILE A 89 3.79 -13.67 0.68
C ILE A 89 4.83 -12.59 1.06
N ILE A 90 5.35 -11.85 0.09
CA ILE A 90 6.36 -10.80 0.32
C ILE A 90 5.80 -9.71 1.24
N THR A 91 4.55 -9.29 1.04
CA THR A 91 3.91 -8.29 1.89
C THR A 91 3.78 -8.79 3.32
N THR A 92 3.36 -10.05 3.51
CA THR A 92 3.16 -10.66 4.83
C THR A 92 4.49 -10.86 5.56
N PHE A 93 5.52 -11.33 4.87
CA PHE A 93 6.87 -11.47 5.42
C PHE A 93 7.51 -10.11 5.75
N GLY A 94 7.43 -9.13 4.84
CA GLY A 94 7.97 -7.79 5.06
C GLY A 94 7.30 -7.09 6.24
N PHE A 95 5.98 -7.23 6.36
CA PHE A 95 5.21 -6.73 7.48
C PHE A 95 5.55 -7.46 8.79
N GLY A 96 5.63 -8.79 8.78
CA GLY A 96 5.98 -9.60 9.95
C GLY A 96 7.37 -9.32 10.49
N MET A 97 8.37 -9.20 9.61
CA MET A 97 9.75 -8.83 9.97
C MET A 97 9.81 -7.43 10.59
N SER A 98 9.09 -6.47 10.00
CA SER A 98 9.06 -5.09 10.50
C SER A 98 8.40 -4.98 11.88
N ILE A 99 7.41 -5.84 12.19
CA ILE A 99 6.81 -5.90 13.54
C ILE A 99 7.77 -6.53 14.54
N TYR A 100 8.46 -7.61 14.14
CA TYR A 100 9.43 -8.28 15.01
C TYR A 100 10.55 -7.33 15.45
N GLU A 101 11.04 -6.47 14.55
CA GLU A 101 12.07 -5.46 14.86
C GLU A 101 11.59 -4.36 15.83
N VAL A 102 10.28 -4.15 15.96
CA VAL A 102 9.72 -3.15 16.89
C VAL A 102 9.40 -3.74 18.26
N VAL A 103 9.01 -5.01 18.30
CA VAL A 103 8.47 -5.65 19.52
C VAL A 103 9.49 -6.56 20.21
N GLY A 104 10.42 -7.16 19.46
CA GLY A 104 11.48 -8.05 19.97
C GLY A 104 12.76 -7.31 20.28
#